data_AF-A0A7Z9IKX1-F1
#
_entry.id   AF-A0A7Z9IKX1-F1
#
_cell.length_a   1.000
_cell.length_b   1.000
_cell.length_c   1.000
_cell.angle_alpha   90.00
_cell.angle_beta   90.00
_cell.angle_gamma   90.00
#
_symmetry.space_group_name_H-M   'P 1'
#
loop_
_entity.id
_entity.type
_entity.pdbx_description
1 polymer ?
#
loop_
_entity_poly.entity_id
_entity_poly.type
_entity_poly.pdbx_seq_one_letter_code
_entity_poly.pdbx_strand_id
1 'polypeptide(L)'
;MTDESRSGDRTKRPHVSKRGLKLPVLGAVSMDRRQALKVIAIAAATPALVSCKPGEETSEVVMTPAPVSNPRARGDAWDPDLIAPTVPWERSLTSDELQSLAVLCDVIIPADERSQSASQLGAHDFIDEWVSAPYEANQSDKVLVRGGLVWLDSEASERFGEGTRFRELTPDQQISICDDICYVPNADSGREAAARFFDKVRDLTSTAFWTTPEGMEDLQYLGNVPLPRWDPPPPEVLQHIGLE
;
A
#
# COMPACT_ATOMS: atom_id res chain seq x y z
N MET A 1 -4.28 -39.69 45.15
CA MET A 1 -3.11 -38.81 45.36
C MET A 1 -3.18 -37.75 44.28
N THR A 2 -3.94 -36.67 44.55
CA THR A 2 -3.45 -35.28 44.77
C THR A 2 -3.07 -34.66 43.42
N ASP A 3 -3.97 -33.96 42.74
CA ASP A 3 -4.41 -32.56 42.99
C ASP A 3 -3.26 -31.68 43.47
N GLU A 4 -2.73 -30.84 42.57
CA GLU A 4 -2.06 -29.61 42.97
C GLU A 4 -2.29 -28.50 41.94
N SER A 5 -3.25 -27.65 42.30
CA SER A 5 -3.44 -26.29 41.82
C SER A 5 -2.21 -25.43 42.15
N ARG A 6 -1.76 -24.56 41.23
CA ARG A 6 -0.95 -23.39 41.63
C ARG A 6 -1.33 -22.13 40.86
N SER A 7 -2.26 -21.41 41.47
CA SER A 7 -2.61 -20.02 41.21
C SER A 7 -1.37 -19.12 41.36
N GLY A 8 -1.04 -18.37 40.31
CA GLY A 8 0.04 -17.38 40.29
C GLY A 8 -0.49 -15.99 40.63
N ASP A 9 -0.28 -15.58 41.87
CA ASP A 9 -0.47 -14.21 42.39
C ASP A 9 0.36 -13.20 41.58
N ARG A 10 -0.33 -12.32 40.84
CA ARG A 10 0.27 -11.29 39.98
C ARG A 10 0.00 -9.90 40.55
N THR A 11 0.46 -9.64 41.77
CA THR A 11 0.33 -8.31 42.39
C THR A 11 1.58 -7.87 43.15
N LYS A 12 2.65 -7.44 42.45
CA LYS A 12 3.65 -6.49 42.98
C LYS A 12 4.21 -5.58 41.88
N ARG A 13 3.87 -4.29 41.91
CA ARG A 13 4.61 -3.23 41.17
C ARG A 13 5.70 -2.66 42.10
N PRO A 14 6.92 -2.39 41.63
CA PRO A 14 7.95 -1.77 42.45
C PRO A 14 7.70 -0.26 42.61
N HIS A 15 7.92 0.22 43.84
CA HIS A 15 7.75 1.61 44.25
C HIS A 15 8.97 2.43 43.81
N VAL A 16 8.81 3.33 42.83
CA VAL A 16 9.89 4.25 42.40
C VAL A 16 9.92 5.46 43.34
N SER A 17 11.05 5.65 44.00
CA SER A 17 11.35 6.76 44.91
C SER A 17 11.59 8.05 44.12
N LYS A 18 10.82 9.11 44.41
CA LYS A 18 10.98 10.44 43.82
C LYS A 18 12.20 11.13 44.44
N ARG A 19 13.35 11.11 43.76
CA ARG A 19 14.44 12.06 44.02
C ARG A 19 14.21 13.31 43.17
N GLY A 20 13.88 14.41 43.84
CA GLY A 20 13.80 15.73 43.21
C GLY A 20 15.18 16.21 42.80
N LEU A 21 15.33 16.59 41.54
CA LEU A 21 16.51 17.27 41.03
C LEU A 21 16.37 18.75 41.39
N LYS A 22 17.26 19.27 42.24
CA LYS A 22 17.41 20.71 42.49
C LYS A 22 18.59 21.22 41.67
N LEU A 23 18.33 22.22 40.83
CA LEU A 23 19.37 23.13 40.33
C LEU A 23 19.01 24.56 40.80
N PRO A 24 19.99 25.35 41.26
CA PRO A 24 19.76 26.69 41.79
C PRO A 24 19.96 27.74 40.70
N VAL A 25 19.14 28.80 40.73
CA VAL A 25 19.55 30.22 40.69
C VAL A 25 18.30 31.10 40.47
N LEU A 26 18.08 31.97 41.47
CA LEU A 26 17.33 33.22 41.54
C LEU A 26 15.93 33.35 40.88
N GLY A 27 14.92 33.58 41.73
CA GLY A 27 13.66 34.24 41.37
C GLY A 27 12.40 33.35 41.38
N ALA A 28 12.26 32.44 42.34
CA ALA A 28 11.09 31.57 42.42
C ALA A 28 9.84 32.32 42.94
N VAL A 29 9.03 32.86 42.04
CA VAL A 29 7.59 32.94 42.27
C VAL A 29 7.08 31.51 42.13
N SER A 30 6.67 30.88 43.23
CA SER A 30 6.07 29.54 43.18
C SER A 30 4.73 29.61 42.45
N MET A 31 4.72 29.29 41.15
CA MET A 31 3.49 29.12 40.39
C MET A 31 2.96 27.70 40.59
N ASP A 32 1.73 27.61 41.08
CA ASP A 32 1.00 26.35 41.14
C ASP A 32 0.67 25.86 39.71
N ARG A 33 0.60 24.54 39.49
CA ARG A 33 0.32 23.94 38.16
C ARG A 33 -0.96 24.50 37.53
N ARG A 34 -1.95 24.80 38.37
CA ARG A 34 -3.22 25.38 37.96
C ARG A 34 -3.09 26.86 37.53
N GLN A 35 -2.10 27.58 38.04
CA GLN A 35 -1.78 28.95 37.62
C GLN A 35 -1.01 28.95 36.29
N ALA A 36 -0.08 28.00 36.10
CA ALA A 36 0.60 27.83 34.81
C ALA A 36 -0.40 27.52 33.67
N LEU A 37 -1.38 26.65 33.93
CA LEU A 37 -2.45 26.36 32.96
C LEU A 37 -3.33 27.58 32.65
N LYS A 38 -3.59 28.46 33.64
CA LYS A 38 -4.32 29.71 33.41
C LYS A 38 -3.51 30.70 32.57
N VAL A 39 -2.21 30.80 32.79
CA VAL A 39 -1.32 31.67 32.00
C VAL A 39 -1.26 31.22 30.55
N ILE A 40 -1.16 29.90 30.30
CA ILE A 40 -1.21 29.34 28.93
C ILE A 40 -2.58 29.59 28.27
N ALA A 41 -3.68 29.44 29.02
CA ALA A 41 -5.01 29.72 28.51
C ALA A 41 -5.23 31.22 28.19
N ILE A 42 -4.61 32.13 28.93
CA ILE A 42 -4.65 33.57 28.66
C ILE A 42 -3.80 33.93 27.44
N ALA A 43 -2.67 33.24 27.23
CA ALA A 43 -1.81 33.45 26.06
C ALA A 43 -2.47 33.01 24.74
N ALA A 44 -3.46 32.13 24.77
CA ALA A 44 -4.23 31.72 23.59
C ALA A 44 -5.37 32.70 23.21
N ALA A 45 -5.65 33.71 24.05
CA ALA A 45 -6.75 34.66 23.85
C ALA A 45 -6.28 36.06 23.38
N THR A 46 -5.01 36.22 22.98
CA THR A 46 -4.55 37.41 22.27
C THR A 46 -4.54 37.14 20.77
N PRO A 47 -5.54 37.59 20.00
CA PRO A 47 -5.32 37.77 18.57
C PRO A 47 -4.16 38.77 18.45
N ALA A 48 -3.16 38.45 17.64
CA ALA A 48 -2.19 39.47 17.23
C ALA A 48 -3.01 40.57 16.54
N LEU A 49 -3.18 41.70 17.22
CA LEU A 49 -3.82 42.88 16.63
C LEU A 49 -2.85 43.37 15.55
N VAL A 50 -3.08 42.91 14.34
CA VAL A 50 -2.59 43.57 13.13
C VAL A 50 -3.12 44.99 13.18
N SER A 51 -2.18 45.93 13.26
CA SER A 51 -2.39 47.37 13.23
C SER A 51 -3.33 47.75 12.08
N CYS A 52 -4.55 48.20 12.39
CA CYS A 52 -5.50 48.70 11.41
C CYS A 52 -5.03 50.04 10.83
N LYS A 53 -4.45 50.03 9.63
CA LYS A 53 -4.58 51.13 8.67
C LYS A 53 -5.74 50.81 7.72
N PRO A 54 -6.66 51.74 7.42
CA PRO A 54 -7.66 51.52 6.39
C PRO A 54 -6.99 51.77 5.05
N GLY A 55 -6.60 50.68 4.40
CA GLY A 55 -6.10 50.65 3.03
C GLY A 55 -6.66 49.40 2.39
N GLU A 56 -7.61 49.62 1.49
CA GLU A 56 -8.24 48.70 0.57
C GLU A 56 -7.20 47.74 -0.05
N GLU A 57 -7.28 46.43 0.22
CA GLU A 57 -7.00 45.31 -0.69
C GLU A 57 -7.67 44.04 -0.12
N THR A 58 -8.45 43.36 -0.95
CA THR A 58 -9.12 42.09 -0.64
C THR A 58 -8.10 40.97 -0.50
N SER A 59 -7.71 40.63 0.73
CA SER A 59 -6.99 39.39 0.99
C SER A 59 -7.98 38.22 0.99
N GLU A 60 -7.85 37.36 0.00
CA GLU A 60 -8.39 35.99 0.04
C GLU A 60 -8.04 35.37 1.39
N VAL A 61 -9.08 34.94 2.10
CA VAL A 61 -8.91 34.04 3.24
C VAL A 61 -8.41 32.73 2.66
N VAL A 62 -7.09 32.52 2.70
CA VAL A 62 -6.49 31.21 2.50
C VAL A 62 -7.05 30.31 3.58
N MET A 63 -8.11 29.57 3.23
CA MET A 63 -8.58 28.43 3.98
C MET A 63 -7.45 27.41 3.96
N THR A 64 -6.66 27.37 5.03
CA THR A 64 -5.84 26.21 5.30
C THR A 64 -6.80 25.01 5.36
N PRO A 65 -6.64 23.97 4.51
CA PRO A 65 -7.46 22.80 4.65
C PRO A 65 -7.25 22.27 6.07
N ALA A 66 -8.33 22.22 6.85
CA ALA A 66 -8.31 21.50 8.10
C ALA A 66 -7.85 20.06 7.78
N PRO A 67 -6.91 19.47 8.53
CA PRO A 67 -6.57 18.08 8.32
C PRO A 67 -7.87 17.30 8.45
N VAL A 68 -8.25 16.60 7.39
CA VAL A 68 -9.37 15.65 7.36
C VAL A 68 -9.02 14.42 8.21
N SER A 69 -8.35 14.57 9.34
CA SER A 69 -8.20 13.50 10.31
C SER A 69 -9.60 13.11 10.75
N ASN A 70 -10.02 11.90 10.40
CA ASN A 70 -11.22 11.30 10.96
C ASN A 70 -11.12 11.47 12.49
N PRO A 71 -12.02 12.20 13.15
CA PRO A 71 -11.90 12.52 14.58
C PRO A 71 -11.99 11.27 15.47
N ARG A 72 -12.28 10.09 14.88
CA ARG A 72 -12.28 8.78 15.53
C ARG A 72 -11.06 7.92 15.19
N ALA A 73 -10.18 8.37 14.30
CA ALA A 73 -8.95 7.66 13.99
C ALA A 73 -8.07 7.61 15.23
N ARG A 74 -7.80 6.40 15.71
CA ARG A 74 -7.05 6.12 16.93
C ARG A 74 -5.56 6.36 16.74
N GLY A 75 -5.10 6.39 15.48
CA GLY A 75 -3.70 6.66 15.10
C GLY A 75 -2.72 5.61 15.61
N ASP A 76 -3.20 4.41 15.92
CA ASP A 76 -2.37 3.27 16.28
C ASP A 76 -2.16 2.35 15.06
N ALA A 77 -1.29 1.35 15.21
CA ALA A 77 -0.95 0.44 14.10
C ALA A 77 -2.15 -0.32 13.50
N TRP A 78 -3.30 -0.33 14.20
CA TRP A 78 -4.53 -0.98 13.76
C TRP A 78 -5.53 -0.02 13.11
N ASP A 79 -5.26 1.28 13.12
CA ASP A 79 -6.09 2.32 12.53
C ASP A 79 -5.19 3.28 11.72
N PRO A 80 -4.71 2.80 10.55
CA PRO A 80 -3.76 3.55 9.73
C PRO A 80 -4.40 4.82 9.16
N ASP A 81 -3.57 5.83 8.93
CA ASP A 81 -3.99 7.03 8.22
C ASP A 81 -4.23 6.68 6.74
N LEU A 82 -5.50 6.62 6.35
CA LEU A 82 -5.92 6.33 4.97
C LEU A 82 -5.81 7.54 4.03
N ILE A 83 -5.54 8.74 4.58
CA ILE A 83 -5.43 9.99 3.81
C ILE A 83 -3.99 10.27 3.45
N ALA A 84 -3.08 10.05 4.39
CA ALA A 84 -1.64 10.17 4.20
C ALA A 84 -0.94 8.88 4.64
N PRO A 85 -1.15 7.75 3.92
CA PRO A 85 -0.50 6.50 4.26
C PRO A 85 1.02 6.65 4.17
N THR A 86 1.73 6.04 5.11
CA THR A 86 3.21 6.03 5.13
C THR A 86 3.68 4.60 5.01
N VAL A 87 4.54 4.34 4.01
CA VAL A 87 5.15 3.04 3.79
C VAL A 87 6.46 2.98 4.58
N PRO A 88 6.64 2.06 5.54
CA PRO A 88 7.80 2.06 6.44
C PRO A 88 9.04 1.36 5.85
N TRP A 89 9.04 1.04 4.56
CA TRP A 89 10.18 0.44 3.85
C TRP A 89 10.46 1.15 2.52
N GLU A 90 11.70 1.05 2.06
CA GLU A 90 12.13 1.59 0.76
C GLU A 90 11.93 0.56 -0.36
N ARG A 91 11.67 1.05 -1.57
CA ARG A 91 11.60 0.24 -2.79
C ARG A 91 12.96 -0.39 -3.10
N SER A 92 12.95 -1.63 -3.57
CA SER A 92 14.15 -2.46 -3.62
C SER A 92 14.55 -2.89 -5.02
N LEU A 93 13.66 -2.84 -6.01
CA LEU A 93 13.99 -3.09 -7.40
C LEU A 93 14.75 -1.91 -8.02
N THR A 94 15.66 -2.24 -8.93
CA THR A 94 16.39 -1.24 -9.72
C THR A 94 15.50 -0.67 -10.82
N SER A 95 15.88 0.50 -11.35
CA SER A 95 15.18 1.09 -12.50
C SER A 95 15.18 0.18 -13.74
N ASP A 96 16.21 -0.65 -13.90
CA ASP A 96 16.31 -1.60 -15.01
C ASP A 96 15.31 -2.76 -14.86
N GLU A 97 15.27 -3.35 -13.66
CA GLU A 97 14.32 -4.40 -13.27
C GLU A 97 12.86 -3.90 -13.41
N LEU A 98 12.59 -2.66 -12.96
CA LEU A 98 11.27 -2.05 -13.05
C LEU A 98 10.78 -1.86 -14.49
N GLN A 99 11.66 -1.44 -15.40
CA GLN A 99 11.30 -1.28 -16.81
C GLN A 99 10.96 -2.63 -17.46
N SER A 100 11.74 -3.67 -17.20
CA SER A 100 11.43 -5.02 -17.70
C SER A 100 10.14 -5.58 -17.10
N LEU A 101 9.90 -5.31 -15.82
CA LEU A 101 8.68 -5.72 -15.13
C LEU A 101 7.45 -4.97 -15.67
N ALA A 102 7.57 -3.68 -16.02
CA ALA A 102 6.50 -2.90 -16.64
C ALA A 102 6.06 -3.50 -17.97
N VAL A 103 7.02 -3.84 -18.84
CA VAL A 103 6.73 -4.51 -20.11
C VAL A 103 6.07 -5.88 -19.89
N LEU A 104 6.56 -6.67 -18.93
CA LEU A 104 5.93 -7.94 -18.59
C LEU A 104 4.48 -7.77 -18.09
N CYS A 105 4.20 -6.74 -17.28
CA CYS A 105 2.84 -6.43 -16.84
C CYS A 105 1.92 -6.12 -18.04
N ASP A 106 2.41 -5.38 -19.03
CA ASP A 106 1.65 -5.05 -20.25
C ASP A 106 1.41 -6.25 -21.16
N VAL A 107 2.30 -7.25 -21.14
CA VAL A 107 2.04 -8.53 -21.82
C VAL A 107 0.92 -9.31 -21.12
N ILE A 108 0.84 -9.23 -19.78
CA ILE A 108 -0.18 -9.95 -18.98
C ILE A 108 -1.56 -9.28 -19.10
N ILE A 109 -1.61 -7.96 -18.97
CA ILE A 109 -2.83 -7.15 -19.15
C ILE A 109 -2.50 -6.00 -20.10
N PRO A 110 -2.69 -6.20 -21.42
CA PRO A 110 -2.46 -5.16 -22.41
C PRO A 110 -3.56 -4.10 -22.37
N ALA A 111 -3.27 -2.92 -22.92
CA ALA A 111 -4.30 -1.92 -23.16
C ALA A 111 -5.28 -2.43 -24.23
N ASP A 112 -6.57 -2.16 -24.02
CA ASP A 112 -7.64 -2.51 -24.96
C ASP A 112 -8.62 -1.35 -25.16
N GLU A 113 -9.78 -1.61 -25.76
CA GLU A 113 -10.79 -0.56 -26.01
C GLU A 113 -11.41 0.01 -24.73
N ARG A 114 -11.33 -0.71 -23.62
CA ARG A 114 -12.03 -0.40 -22.36
C ARG A 114 -11.10 0.12 -21.29
N SER A 115 -9.87 -0.33 -21.30
CA SER A 115 -8.94 -0.21 -20.18
C SER A 115 -7.53 0.14 -20.65
N GLN A 116 -6.80 0.82 -19.78
CA GLN A 116 -5.37 1.08 -19.95
C GLN A 116 -4.57 -0.21 -19.74
N SER A 117 -3.31 -0.22 -20.16
CA SER A 117 -2.38 -1.32 -19.84
C SER A 117 -2.03 -1.37 -18.35
N ALA A 118 -1.57 -2.52 -17.86
CA ALA A 118 -1.21 -2.66 -16.46
C ALA A 118 -0.07 -1.74 -16.01
N SER A 119 0.91 -1.43 -16.86
CA SER A 119 1.97 -0.49 -16.53
C SER A 119 1.43 0.94 -16.38
N GLN A 120 0.46 1.35 -17.20
CA GLN A 120 -0.18 2.66 -17.11
C GLN A 120 -0.95 2.86 -15.80
N LEU A 121 -1.47 1.77 -15.21
CA LEU A 121 -2.09 1.78 -13.88
C LEU A 121 -1.09 1.51 -12.73
N GLY A 122 0.21 1.47 -13.00
CA GLY A 122 1.25 1.34 -11.98
C GLY A 122 1.42 -0.07 -11.41
N ALA A 123 1.03 -1.13 -12.13
CA ALA A 123 1.13 -2.50 -11.62
C ALA A 123 2.56 -2.92 -11.23
N HIS A 124 3.56 -2.50 -12.01
CA HIS A 124 4.97 -2.75 -11.72
C HIS A 124 5.47 -2.00 -10.49
N ASP A 125 4.94 -0.80 -10.21
CA ASP A 125 5.22 -0.05 -8.99
C ASP A 125 4.65 -0.74 -7.75
N PHE A 126 3.41 -1.25 -7.86
CA PHE A 126 2.80 -2.07 -6.81
C PHE A 126 3.63 -3.33 -6.52
N ILE A 127 4.09 -4.03 -7.57
CA ILE A 127 4.92 -5.24 -7.38
C ILE A 127 6.23 -4.90 -6.69
N ASP A 128 6.89 -3.79 -7.04
CA ASP A 128 8.12 -3.36 -6.36
C ASP A 128 7.87 -3.04 -4.89
N GLU A 129 6.79 -2.32 -4.57
CA GLU A 129 6.40 -2.09 -3.17
C GLU A 129 6.13 -3.41 -2.44
N TRP A 130 5.41 -4.35 -3.07
CA TRP A 130 5.10 -5.68 -2.54
C TRP A 130 6.36 -6.46 -2.20
N VAL A 131 7.31 -6.60 -3.13
CA VAL A 131 8.53 -7.39 -2.92
C VAL A 131 9.54 -6.68 -1.99
N SER A 132 9.35 -5.38 -1.78
CA SER A 132 10.16 -4.59 -0.86
C SER A 132 9.72 -4.73 0.60
N ALA A 133 8.49 -5.17 0.85
CA ALA A 133 7.98 -5.38 2.20
C ALA A 133 8.83 -6.41 2.99
N PRO A 134 9.14 -6.17 4.28
CA PRO A 134 10.11 -6.95 5.05
C PRO A 134 9.60 -8.31 5.55
N TYR A 135 8.42 -8.76 5.10
CA TYR A 135 7.81 -10.01 5.52
C TYR A 135 8.38 -11.21 4.74
N GLU A 136 8.44 -12.38 5.39
CA GLU A 136 9.07 -13.59 4.82
C GLU A 136 8.49 -14.00 3.45
N ALA A 137 7.16 -13.93 3.31
CA ALA A 137 6.49 -14.23 2.04
C ALA A 137 6.92 -13.26 0.92
N ASN A 138 6.89 -11.95 1.20
CA ASN A 138 7.30 -10.91 0.26
C ASN A 138 8.80 -10.99 -0.10
N GLN A 139 9.65 -11.35 0.85
CA GLN A 139 11.08 -11.58 0.58
C GLN A 139 11.29 -12.81 -0.31
N SER A 140 10.48 -13.86 -0.16
CA SER A 140 10.51 -15.04 -1.03
C SER A 140 10.04 -14.69 -2.45
N ASP A 141 8.95 -13.92 -2.55
CA ASP A 141 8.46 -13.40 -3.83
C ASP A 141 9.51 -12.52 -4.52
N LYS A 142 10.26 -11.70 -3.78
CA LYS A 142 11.37 -10.89 -4.32
C LYS A 142 12.44 -11.75 -5.01
N VAL A 143 12.85 -12.84 -4.38
CA VAL A 143 13.86 -13.76 -4.94
C VAL A 143 13.33 -14.37 -6.24
N LEU A 144 12.06 -14.78 -6.25
CA LEU A 144 11.40 -15.34 -7.42
C LEU A 144 11.29 -14.33 -8.57
N VAL A 145 10.83 -13.10 -8.28
CA VAL A 145 10.69 -12.02 -9.27
C VAL A 145 12.04 -11.67 -9.89
N ARG A 146 13.08 -11.45 -9.09
CA ARG A 146 14.42 -11.15 -9.60
C ARG A 146 15.00 -12.28 -10.45
N GLY A 147 14.87 -13.52 -9.99
CA GLY A 147 15.33 -14.68 -10.73
C GLY A 147 14.63 -14.81 -12.08
N GLY A 148 13.32 -14.54 -12.13
CA GLY A 148 12.55 -14.56 -13.36
C GLY A 148 12.89 -13.43 -14.34
N LEU A 149 13.13 -12.21 -13.86
CA LEU A 149 13.57 -11.10 -14.72
C LEU A 149 14.93 -11.41 -15.39
N VAL A 150 15.87 -11.98 -14.63
CA VAL A 150 17.15 -12.44 -15.19
C VAL A 150 16.94 -13.56 -16.21
N TRP A 151 16.03 -14.50 -15.94
CA TRP A 151 15.71 -15.58 -16.86
C TRP A 151 15.10 -15.04 -18.17
N LEU A 152 14.19 -14.05 -18.11
CA LEU A 152 13.60 -13.43 -19.29
C LEU A 152 14.66 -12.79 -20.20
N ASP A 153 15.61 -12.05 -19.61
CA ASP A 153 16.71 -11.46 -20.37
C ASP A 153 17.65 -12.52 -20.97
N SER A 154 17.88 -13.64 -20.27
CA SER A 154 18.66 -14.77 -20.79
C SER A 154 17.98 -15.43 -21.99
N GLU A 155 16.67 -15.70 -21.89
CA GLU A 155 15.89 -16.28 -23.00
C GLU A 155 15.78 -15.33 -24.19
N ALA A 156 15.61 -14.03 -23.93
CA ALA A 156 15.62 -13.01 -24.98
C ALA A 156 16.97 -13.02 -25.73
N SER A 157 18.07 -13.05 -24.98
CA SER A 157 19.42 -13.10 -25.55
C SER A 157 19.68 -14.39 -26.34
N GLU A 158 19.22 -15.53 -25.83
CA GLU A 158 19.42 -16.83 -26.49
C GLU A 158 18.61 -16.96 -27.79
N ARG A 159 17.36 -16.50 -27.80
CA ARG A 159 16.47 -16.64 -28.97
C ARG A 159 16.67 -15.56 -30.03
N PHE A 160 17.02 -14.34 -29.62
CA PHE A 160 16.94 -13.17 -30.49
C PHE A 160 18.27 -12.40 -30.65
N GLY A 161 19.33 -12.80 -29.94
CA GLY A 161 20.69 -12.31 -30.14
C GLY A 161 21.36 -11.84 -28.85
N GLU A 162 22.67 -12.03 -28.75
CA GLU A 162 23.46 -11.73 -27.54
C GLU A 162 23.27 -10.28 -27.07
N GLY A 163 22.94 -10.13 -25.78
CA GLY A 163 22.75 -8.82 -25.15
C GLY A 163 21.35 -8.23 -25.31
N THR A 164 20.46 -8.88 -26.06
CA THR A 164 19.05 -8.45 -26.19
C THR A 164 18.31 -8.62 -24.88
N ARG A 165 17.64 -7.57 -24.41
CA ARG A 165 16.80 -7.60 -23.22
C ARG A 165 15.36 -7.93 -23.56
N PHE A 166 14.63 -8.55 -22.63
CA PHE A 166 13.22 -8.89 -22.83
C PHE A 166 12.37 -7.66 -23.19
N ARG A 167 12.60 -6.54 -22.51
CA ARG A 167 11.89 -5.27 -22.74
C ARG A 167 12.12 -4.65 -24.13
N GLU A 168 13.16 -5.08 -24.84
CA GLU A 168 13.53 -4.56 -26.16
C GLU A 168 12.94 -5.42 -27.29
N LEU A 169 12.34 -6.56 -26.95
CA LEU A 169 11.70 -7.45 -27.90
C LEU A 169 10.43 -6.84 -28.47
N THR A 170 10.06 -7.28 -29.67
CA THR A 170 8.74 -6.98 -30.25
C THR A 170 7.63 -7.65 -29.43
N PRO A 171 6.38 -7.15 -29.47
CA PRO A 171 5.26 -7.76 -28.75
C PRO A 171 5.09 -9.26 -29.03
N ASP A 172 5.18 -9.68 -30.30
CA ASP A 172 5.07 -11.10 -30.68
C ASP A 172 6.18 -11.96 -30.07
N GLN A 173 7.40 -11.43 -29.97
CA GLN A 173 8.53 -12.12 -29.35
C GLN A 173 8.34 -12.23 -27.83
N GLN A 174 7.86 -11.17 -27.18
CA GLN A 174 7.55 -11.18 -25.74
C GLN A 174 6.48 -12.21 -25.41
N ILE A 175 5.38 -12.22 -26.19
CA ILE A 175 4.29 -13.19 -26.07
C ILE A 175 4.83 -14.62 -26.26
N SER A 176 5.67 -14.86 -27.27
CA SER A 176 6.23 -16.20 -27.52
C SER A 176 7.06 -16.75 -26.36
N ILE A 177 7.78 -15.90 -25.62
CA ILE A 177 8.50 -16.33 -24.42
C ILE A 177 7.52 -16.58 -23.27
N CYS A 178 6.51 -15.72 -23.10
CA CYS A 178 5.53 -15.84 -22.03
C CYS A 178 4.62 -17.07 -22.19
N ASP A 179 4.24 -17.42 -23.41
CA ASP A 179 3.41 -18.60 -23.73
C ASP A 179 4.07 -19.90 -23.25
N ASP A 180 5.39 -20.02 -23.36
CA ASP A 180 6.17 -21.18 -22.92
C ASP A 180 6.13 -21.40 -21.41
N ILE A 181 5.79 -20.37 -20.63
CA ILE A 181 5.82 -20.38 -19.16
C ILE A 181 4.48 -20.01 -18.52
N CYS A 182 3.43 -19.80 -19.31
CA CYS A 182 2.18 -19.21 -18.84
C CYS A 182 1.36 -20.11 -17.89
N TYR A 183 1.70 -21.41 -17.81
CA TYR A 183 0.97 -22.38 -17.01
C TYR A 183 1.90 -23.42 -16.36
N VAL A 184 2.05 -23.32 -15.03
CA VAL A 184 2.98 -24.14 -14.22
C VAL A 184 2.80 -25.65 -14.44
N PRO A 185 1.58 -26.23 -14.45
CA PRO A 185 1.41 -27.67 -14.63
C PRO A 185 1.85 -28.20 -16.00
N ASN A 186 1.95 -27.34 -17.02
CA ASN A 186 2.38 -27.73 -18.37
C ASN A 186 3.78 -27.20 -18.71
N ALA A 187 4.52 -26.65 -17.73
CA ALA A 187 5.85 -26.10 -17.98
C ALA A 187 6.81 -27.21 -18.46
N ASP A 188 7.57 -26.92 -19.51
CA ASP A 188 8.62 -27.82 -20.00
C ASP A 188 9.65 -28.09 -18.90
N SER A 189 10.32 -29.24 -18.99
CA SER A 189 11.38 -29.57 -18.05
C SER A 189 12.52 -28.56 -18.12
N GLY A 190 12.86 -27.95 -16.98
CA GLY A 190 13.84 -26.87 -16.88
C GLY A 190 13.23 -25.46 -16.87
N ARG A 191 11.93 -25.31 -17.15
CA ARG A 191 11.22 -24.03 -17.14
C ARG A 191 10.27 -23.86 -15.95
N GLU A 192 10.23 -24.81 -15.02
CA GLU A 192 9.28 -24.82 -13.91
C GLU A 192 9.47 -23.59 -12.98
N ALA A 193 10.71 -23.15 -12.79
CA ALA A 193 11.01 -21.95 -12.01
C ALA A 193 10.51 -20.68 -12.71
N ALA A 194 10.70 -20.58 -14.02
CA ALA A 194 10.21 -19.47 -14.83
C ALA A 194 8.69 -19.43 -14.87
N ALA A 195 8.02 -20.59 -14.98
CA ALA A 195 6.57 -20.67 -14.93
C ALA A 195 6.00 -20.25 -13.56
N ARG A 196 6.64 -20.62 -12.45
CA ARG A 196 6.24 -20.14 -11.11
C ARG A 196 6.42 -18.63 -10.97
N PHE A 197 7.50 -18.11 -11.53
CA PHE A 197 7.73 -16.66 -11.59
C PHE A 197 6.61 -15.96 -12.35
N PHE A 198 6.29 -16.44 -13.56
CA PHE A 198 5.23 -15.85 -14.39
C PHE A 198 3.88 -15.91 -13.69
N ASP A 199 3.55 -17.04 -13.05
CA ASP A 199 2.32 -17.19 -12.27
C ASP A 199 2.23 -16.17 -11.12
N LYS A 200 3.33 -15.97 -10.37
CA LYS A 200 3.40 -14.97 -9.31
C LYS A 200 3.27 -13.54 -9.85
N VAL A 201 3.97 -13.20 -10.93
CA VAL A 201 3.83 -11.85 -11.52
C VAL A 201 2.42 -11.63 -12.02
N ARG A 202 1.80 -12.61 -12.71
CA ARG A 202 0.40 -12.53 -13.17
C ARG A 202 -0.57 -12.31 -12.02
N ASP A 203 -0.42 -13.04 -10.93
CA ASP A 203 -1.22 -12.88 -9.70
C ASP A 203 -1.12 -11.44 -9.14
N LEU A 204 0.11 -10.92 -9.02
CA LEU A 204 0.33 -9.57 -8.51
C LEU A 204 -0.09 -8.47 -9.49
N THR A 205 0.11 -8.65 -10.80
CA THR A 205 -0.34 -7.72 -11.85
C THR A 205 -1.87 -7.62 -11.84
N SER A 206 -2.56 -8.76 -11.75
CA SER A 206 -4.03 -8.82 -11.65
C SER A 206 -4.52 -8.12 -10.39
N THR A 207 -3.85 -8.37 -9.25
CA THR A 207 -4.14 -7.73 -7.97
C THR A 207 -3.96 -6.21 -8.06
N ALA A 208 -2.86 -5.74 -8.63
CA ALA A 208 -2.60 -4.32 -8.78
C ALA A 208 -3.64 -3.65 -9.70
N PHE A 209 -3.90 -4.26 -10.86
CA PHE A 209 -4.77 -3.69 -11.88
C PHE A 209 -6.21 -3.54 -11.39
N TRP A 210 -6.85 -4.64 -10.98
CA TRP A 210 -8.28 -4.65 -10.64
C TRP A 210 -8.63 -4.10 -9.26
N THR A 211 -7.63 -3.64 -8.49
CA THR A 211 -7.85 -2.89 -7.24
C THR A 211 -7.78 -1.37 -7.42
N THR A 212 -7.48 -0.89 -8.63
CA THR A 212 -7.61 0.53 -9.00
C THR A 212 -9.05 0.90 -9.37
N PRO A 213 -9.44 2.20 -9.32
CA PRO A 213 -10.72 2.67 -9.87
C PRO A 213 -10.95 2.24 -11.32
N GLU A 214 -9.94 2.41 -12.18
CA GLU A 214 -9.98 2.09 -13.61
C GLU A 214 -10.13 0.59 -13.84
N GLY A 215 -9.40 -0.25 -13.10
CA GLY A 215 -9.55 -1.69 -13.16
C GLY A 215 -10.92 -2.17 -12.64
N MET A 216 -11.43 -1.58 -11.55
CA MET A 216 -12.78 -1.90 -11.07
C MET A 216 -13.86 -1.56 -12.11
N GLU A 217 -13.68 -0.47 -12.87
CA GLU A 217 -14.55 -0.12 -13.99
C GLU A 217 -14.45 -1.13 -15.15
N ASP A 218 -13.24 -1.64 -15.44
CA ASP A 218 -13.03 -2.72 -16.40
C ASP A 218 -13.78 -4.01 -16.02
N LEU A 219 -13.81 -4.38 -14.73
CA LEU A 219 -14.63 -5.50 -14.25
C LEU A 219 -16.13 -5.21 -14.26
N GLN A 220 -16.54 -3.96 -14.47
CA GLN A 220 -17.90 -3.49 -14.25
C GLN A 220 -18.37 -3.81 -12.81
N TYR A 221 -17.45 -3.67 -11.85
CA TYR A 221 -17.74 -4.01 -10.46
C TYR A 221 -18.70 -2.99 -9.84
N LEU A 222 -19.88 -3.47 -9.40
CA LEU A 222 -20.92 -2.63 -8.78
C LEU A 222 -20.99 -2.75 -7.26
N GLY A 223 -20.21 -3.64 -6.64
CA GLY A 223 -20.35 -3.99 -5.22
C GLY A 223 -19.94 -2.89 -4.23
N ASN A 224 -19.21 -1.87 -4.69
CA ASN A 224 -18.84 -0.69 -3.91
C ASN A 224 -19.81 0.50 -4.13
N VAL A 225 -20.83 0.36 -4.97
CA VAL A 225 -21.82 1.41 -5.22
C VAL A 225 -23.00 1.22 -4.26
N PRO A 226 -23.38 2.24 -3.46
CA PRO A 226 -24.52 2.14 -2.57
C PRO A 226 -25.82 2.03 -3.38
N LEU A 227 -26.61 0.99 -3.12
CA LEU A 227 -27.94 0.84 -3.71
C LEU A 227 -29.00 1.46 -2.79
N PRO A 228 -29.95 2.25 -3.33
CA PRO A 228 -31.03 2.83 -2.54
C PRO A 228 -32.03 1.78 -2.03
N ARG A 229 -32.11 0.63 -2.73
CA ARG A 229 -32.94 -0.52 -2.41
C ARG A 229 -32.18 -1.79 -2.75
N TRP A 230 -32.36 -2.82 -1.93
CA TRP A 230 -31.97 -4.17 -2.28
C TRP A 230 -33.08 -4.80 -3.14
N ASP A 231 -32.81 -4.99 -4.43
CA ASP A 231 -33.65 -5.79 -5.31
C ASP A 231 -33.28 -7.27 -5.16
N PRO A 232 -34.25 -8.20 -5.14
CA PRO A 232 -33.94 -9.62 -5.21
C PRO A 232 -33.22 -9.94 -6.53
N PRO A 233 -32.46 -11.05 -6.58
CA PRO A 233 -31.85 -11.51 -7.83
C PRO A 233 -32.89 -11.60 -8.97
N PRO A 234 -32.49 -11.39 -10.23
CA PRO A 234 -33.41 -11.50 -11.37
C PRO A 234 -34.16 -12.84 -11.36
N PRO A 235 -35.46 -12.88 -11.74
CA PRO A 235 -36.25 -14.09 -11.73
C PRO A 235 -35.62 -15.26 -12.50
N GLU A 236 -34.88 -14.96 -13.57
CA GLU A 236 -34.13 -15.93 -14.37
C GLU A 236 -33.05 -16.66 -13.54
N VAL A 237 -32.36 -15.94 -12.66
CA VAL A 237 -31.34 -16.50 -11.76
C VAL A 237 -32.00 -17.34 -10.69
N LEU A 238 -33.11 -16.86 -10.10
CA LEU A 238 -33.89 -17.60 -9.10
C LEU A 238 -34.39 -18.94 -9.66
N GLN A 239 -34.97 -18.91 -10.87
CA GLN A 239 -35.41 -20.13 -11.57
C GLN A 239 -34.25 -21.09 -11.84
N HIS A 240 -33.09 -20.58 -12.25
CA HIS A 240 -31.90 -21.41 -12.50
C HIS A 240 -31.45 -22.19 -11.26
N ILE A 241 -31.56 -21.58 -10.07
CA ILE A 241 -31.19 -22.20 -8.79
C ILE A 241 -32.37 -22.88 -8.08
N GLY A 242 -33.53 -22.99 -8.73
CA GLY A 242 -34.72 -23.66 -8.21
C GLY A 242 -35.45 -22.92 -7.09
N LEU A 243 -35.30 -21.60 -7.02
CA LEU A 243 -36.06 -20.72 -6.14
C LEU A 243 -37.15 -19.98 -6.96
N GLU A 244 -38.33 -19.80 -6.38
CA GLU A 244 -39.41 -18.95 -6.94
C GLU A 244 -39.52 -17.63 -6.16
#